data_AF-A0A5N8UJP9-F1
#
_entry.id   AF-A0A5N8UJP9-F1
#
_cell.length_a   1.000
_cell.length_b   1.000
_cell.length_c   1.000
_cell.angle_alpha   90.00
_cell.angle_beta   90.00
_cell.angle_gamma   90.00
#
_symmetry.space_group_name_H-M   'P 1'
#
loop_
_entity.id
_entity.type
_entity.pdbx_description
1 polymer ?
#
loop_
_entity_poly.entity_id
_entity_poly.type
_entity_poly.pdbx_seq_one_letter_code
_entity_poly.pdbx_strand_id
1 'polypeptide(L)'
;MAEDEGFTQLVLSIFRLNGLLINEGDMLSHPVGLTSARWKVLGAIEHGPQTASQIARIMGQTRQSVQRIANELDKLGIVSFDDNPHHKTAKLIACTSKGTHMFEQLGGLLPQWSEAALQDITEQELAITLRVITKLVTHFEES
;
A
#
# COMPACT_ATOMS: atom_id res chain seq x y z
N MET A 1 11.30 6.87 29.46
CA MET A 1 9.90 6.59 29.08
C MET A 1 9.61 5.17 29.55
N ALA A 2 8.53 4.94 30.29
CA ALA A 2 8.11 3.58 30.60
C ALA A 2 7.75 2.85 29.30
N GLU A 3 7.96 1.53 29.23
CA GLU A 3 7.83 0.77 27.98
C GLU A 3 6.40 0.81 27.40
N ASP A 4 5.39 0.82 28.28
CA ASP A 4 3.96 0.90 27.95
C ASP A 4 3.54 2.29 27.41
N GLU A 5 4.05 3.34 28.03
CA GLU A 5 3.86 4.73 27.58
C GLU A 5 4.50 4.94 26.20
N GLY A 6 5.69 4.36 25.99
CA GLY A 6 6.38 4.40 24.71
C GLY A 6 5.64 3.68 23.59
N PHE A 7 5.12 2.49 23.87
CA PHE A 7 4.32 1.75 22.89
C PHE A 7 3.05 2.52 22.49
N THR A 8 2.36 3.12 23.47
CA THR A 8 1.15 3.92 23.21
C THR A 8 1.45 5.12 22.32
N GLN A 9 2.52 5.86 22.60
CA GLN A 9 2.94 7.00 21.77
C GLN A 9 3.31 6.58 20.35
N LEU A 10 3.96 5.43 20.18
CA LEU A 10 4.27 4.87 18.86
C LEU A 10 2.99 4.59 18.06
N VAL A 11 2.01 3.90 18.66
CA VAL A 11 0.74 3.55 17.99
C VAL A 11 -0.02 4.81 17.56
N LEU A 12 -0.14 5.81 18.44
CA LEU A 12 -0.81 7.07 18.12
C LEU A 12 -0.09 7.84 17.01
N SER A 13 1.25 7.80 17.00
CA SER A 13 2.06 8.41 15.94
C SER A 13 1.85 7.71 14.60
N ILE A 14 1.77 6.37 14.58
CA ILE A 14 1.47 5.59 13.38
C ILE A 14 0.10 5.92 12.82
N PHE A 15 -0.94 6.04 13.66
CA PHE A 15 -2.28 6.42 13.21
C PHE A 15 -2.30 7.79 12.55
N ARG A 16 -1.63 8.78 13.17
CA ARG A 16 -1.51 10.13 12.61
C ARG A 16 -0.74 10.11 11.29
N LEU A 17 0.41 9.43 11.25
CA LEU A 17 1.24 9.32 10.05
C LEU A 17 0.49 8.62 8.92
N ASN A 18 -0.26 7.55 9.18
CA ASN A 18 -1.06 6.87 8.17
C ASN A 18 -2.08 7.82 7.52
N GLY A 19 -2.74 8.68 8.31
CA GLY A 19 -3.63 9.71 7.76
C GLY A 19 -2.91 10.70 6.84
N LEU A 20 -1.72 11.15 7.25
CA LEU A 20 -0.88 12.05 6.43
C LEU A 20 -0.40 11.36 5.15
N LEU A 21 0.06 10.11 5.23
CA LEU A 21 0.50 9.33 4.08
C LEU A 21 -0.61 9.06 3.06
N ILE A 22 -1.87 8.97 3.51
CA ILE A 22 -3.02 8.89 2.59
C ILE A 22 -3.14 10.19 1.80
N ASN A 23 -3.09 11.34 2.47
CA ASN A 23 -3.18 12.65 1.80
C ASN A 23 -1.99 12.89 0.86
N GLU A 24 -0.78 12.60 1.32
CA GLU A 24 0.44 12.67 0.51
C GLU A 24 0.36 11.74 -0.70
N GLY A 25 -0.11 10.50 -0.51
CA GLY A 25 -0.32 9.55 -1.59
C GLY A 25 -1.38 10.01 -2.60
N ASP A 26 -2.45 10.66 -2.15
CA ASP A 26 -3.45 11.25 -3.05
C ASP A 26 -2.83 12.38 -3.88
N MET A 27 -2.08 13.29 -3.25
CA MET A 27 -1.37 14.38 -3.94
C MET A 27 -0.34 13.86 -4.94
N LEU A 28 0.46 12.86 -4.55
CA LEU A 28 1.48 12.23 -5.37
C LEU A 28 0.89 11.53 -6.60
N SER A 29 -0.25 10.86 -6.42
CA SER A 29 -0.86 10.02 -7.45
C SER A 29 -1.89 10.76 -8.32
N HIS A 30 -2.33 11.93 -7.90
CA HIS A 30 -3.27 12.77 -8.66
C HIS A 30 -2.82 13.11 -10.09
N PRO A 31 -1.55 13.50 -10.36
CA PRO A 31 -1.09 13.82 -11.72
C PRO A 31 -1.24 12.69 -12.73
N VAL A 32 -1.23 11.43 -12.26
CA VAL A 32 -1.41 10.23 -13.09
C VAL A 32 -2.84 9.71 -13.05
N GLY A 33 -3.80 10.47 -12.50
CA GLY A 33 -5.22 10.10 -12.45
C GLY A 33 -5.56 9.00 -11.44
N LEU A 34 -4.69 8.79 -10.45
CA LEU A 34 -4.86 7.81 -9.38
C LEU A 34 -5.23 8.49 -8.05
N THR A 35 -5.48 7.64 -7.06
CA THR A 35 -5.60 8.00 -5.64
C THR A 35 -4.69 7.08 -4.83
N SER A 36 -4.36 7.43 -3.60
CA SER A 36 -3.62 6.59 -2.65
C SER A 36 -4.23 5.19 -2.52
N ALA A 37 -5.57 5.10 -2.48
CA ALA A 37 -6.29 3.84 -2.40
C ALA A 37 -6.07 2.96 -3.63
N ARG A 38 -6.09 3.56 -4.83
CA ARG A 38 -5.83 2.87 -6.10
C ARG A 38 -4.36 2.48 -6.24
N TRP A 39 -3.47 3.37 -5.82
CA TRP A 39 -2.04 3.12 -5.78
C TRP A 39 -1.71 1.92 -4.90
N LYS A 40 -2.29 1.82 -3.69
CA LYS A 40 -2.12 0.64 -2.82
C LYS A 40 -2.51 -0.67 -3.52
N VAL A 41 -3.62 -0.71 -4.25
CA VAL A 41 -4.01 -1.92 -4.99
C VAL A 41 -3.04 -2.23 -6.12
N LEU A 42 -2.59 -1.23 -6.88
CA LEU A 42 -1.62 -1.42 -7.96
C LEU A 42 -0.24 -1.85 -7.47
N GLY A 43 0.26 -1.25 -6.39
CA GLY A 43 1.53 -1.62 -5.77
C GLY A 43 1.51 -3.06 -5.23
N ALA A 44 0.37 -3.51 -4.70
CA ALA A 44 0.24 -4.89 -4.20
C ALA A 44 0.31 -5.96 -5.30
N ILE A 45 0.07 -5.58 -6.57
CA ILE A 45 0.09 -6.49 -7.72
C ILE A 45 1.27 -6.22 -8.67
N GLU A 46 2.20 -5.34 -8.27
CA GLU A 46 3.38 -4.99 -9.07
C GLU A 46 4.21 -6.23 -9.45
N HIS A 47 4.38 -7.15 -8.50
CA HIS A 47 5.17 -8.36 -8.69
C HIS A 47 4.33 -9.57 -9.14
N GLY A 48 3.06 -9.36 -9.48
CA GLY A 48 2.19 -10.38 -10.05
C GLY A 48 0.76 -10.36 -9.48
N PRO A 49 -0.18 -11.10 -10.11
CA PRO A 49 -1.58 -11.08 -9.72
C PRO A 49 -1.81 -11.58 -8.29
N GLN A 50 -2.71 -10.92 -7.56
CA GLN A 50 -3.06 -11.27 -6.17
C GLN A 50 -4.57 -11.30 -5.99
N THR A 51 -5.06 -12.13 -5.07
CA THR A 51 -6.46 -12.07 -4.66
C THR A 51 -6.73 -10.82 -3.80
N ALA A 52 -7.99 -10.37 -3.76
CA ALA A 52 -8.38 -9.26 -2.89
C ALA A 52 -8.02 -9.50 -1.41
N SER A 53 -8.04 -10.75 -0.94
CA SER A 53 -7.65 -11.11 0.42
C SER A 53 -6.14 -10.98 0.67
N GLN A 54 -5.31 -11.35 -0.31
CA GLN A 54 -3.85 -11.18 -0.20
C GLN A 54 -3.48 -9.70 -0.19
N ILE A 55 -4.05 -8.91 -1.10
CA ILE A 55 -3.84 -7.45 -1.13
C ILE A 55 -4.30 -6.80 0.19
N ALA A 56 -5.46 -7.21 0.71
CA ALA A 56 -5.99 -6.72 1.98
C ALA A 56 -4.99 -6.94 3.13
N ARG A 57 -4.38 -8.12 3.21
CA ARG A 57 -3.33 -8.42 4.19
C ARG A 57 -2.10 -7.55 4.00
N ILE A 58 -1.56 -7.48 2.78
CA ILE A 58 -0.37 -6.69 2.44
C ILE A 58 -0.54 -5.20 2.78
N MET A 59 -1.72 -4.64 2.47
CA MET A 59 -1.98 -3.20 2.56
C MET A 59 -2.66 -2.78 3.87
N GLY A 60 -2.91 -3.71 4.79
CA GLY A 60 -3.61 -3.44 6.06
C GLY A 60 -5.06 -2.96 5.86
N GLN A 61 -5.75 -3.50 4.86
CA GLN A 61 -7.11 -3.12 4.49
C GLN A 61 -8.09 -4.29 4.66
N THR A 62 -9.39 -4.01 4.64
CA THR A 62 -10.40 -5.08 4.55
C THR A 62 -10.50 -5.60 3.12
N ARG A 63 -10.82 -6.90 2.97
CA ARG A 63 -11.07 -7.52 1.67
C ARG A 63 -12.15 -6.78 0.88
N GLN A 64 -13.21 -6.32 1.54
CA GLN A 64 -14.31 -5.58 0.93
C GLN A 64 -13.84 -4.22 0.38
N SER A 65 -12.99 -3.50 1.12
CA SER A 65 -12.41 -2.24 0.66
C SER A 65 -11.57 -2.46 -0.59
N VAL A 66 -10.68 -3.46 -0.56
CA VAL A 66 -9.85 -3.82 -1.71
C VAL A 66 -10.71 -4.21 -2.91
N GLN A 67 -11.71 -5.07 -2.74
CA GLN A 67 -12.58 -5.50 -3.83
C GLN A 67 -13.32 -4.31 -4.46
N ARG A 68 -13.80 -3.37 -3.65
CA ARG A 68 -14.45 -2.14 -4.16
C ARG A 68 -13.48 -1.35 -5.04
N ILE A 69 -12.24 -1.13 -4.57
CA ILE A 69 -11.22 -0.40 -5.33
C ILE A 69 -10.84 -1.16 -6.61
N ALA A 70 -10.65 -2.47 -6.54
CA ALA A 70 -10.34 -3.30 -7.70
C ALA A 70 -11.46 -3.24 -8.76
N ASN A 71 -12.73 -3.28 -8.34
CA ASN A 71 -13.87 -3.11 -9.25
C ASN A 71 -13.90 -1.73 -9.91
N GLU A 72 -13.48 -0.66 -9.22
CA GLU A 72 -13.35 0.66 -9.81
C GLU A 72 -12.21 0.72 -10.84
N LEU A 73 -11.07 0.12 -10.52
CA LEU A 73 -9.93 0.04 -11.42
C LEU A 73 -10.23 -0.80 -12.67
N ASP A 74 -11.01 -1.87 -12.53
CA ASP A 74 -11.45 -2.73 -13.64
C ASP A 74 -12.37 -1.96 -14.60
N LYS A 75 -13.34 -1.19 -14.07
CA LYS A 75 -14.17 -0.29 -14.88
C LYS A 75 -13.36 0.76 -15.65
N LEU A 76 -12.21 1.16 -15.12
CA LEU A 76 -11.29 2.09 -15.77
C LEU A 76 -10.31 1.38 -16.72
N GLY A 77 -10.37 0.05 -16.84
CA GLY A 77 -9.47 -0.77 -17.65
C GLY A 77 -8.03 -0.74 -17.15
N ILE A 78 -7.82 -0.53 -15.84
CA ILE A 78 -6.50 -0.43 -15.21
C ILE A 78 -6.08 -1.80 -14.68
N VAL A 79 -7.00 -2.56 -14.11
CA VAL A 79 -6.80 -3.96 -13.68
C VAL A 79 -7.78 -4.87 -14.41
N SER A 80 -7.52 -6.18 -14.35
CA SER A 80 -8.44 -7.24 -14.80
C SER A 80 -8.62 -8.30 -13.71
N PHE A 81 -9.68 -9.10 -13.84
CA PHE A 81 -9.93 -10.26 -12.98
C PHE A 81 -9.69 -11.57 -13.72
N ASP A 82 -8.66 -12.29 -13.31
CA ASP A 82 -8.29 -13.58 -13.88
C ASP A 82 -8.82 -14.74 -13.01
N ASP A 83 -9.00 -15.91 -13.65
CA ASP A 83 -9.34 -17.14 -12.93
C ASP A 83 -8.22 -17.54 -11.98
N ASN A 84 -8.60 -18.02 -10.80
CA ASN A 84 -7.68 -18.59 -9.84
C ASN A 84 -7.76 -20.12 -9.90
N PRO A 85 -6.72 -20.82 -10.39
CA PRO A 85 -6.71 -22.28 -10.52
C PRO A 85 -6.94 -23.00 -9.19
N HIS A 86 -6.57 -22.37 -8.08
CA HIS A 86 -6.64 -22.96 -6.74
C HIS A 86 -7.97 -22.64 -6.02
N HIS A 87 -8.74 -21.64 -6.47
CA HIS A 87 -9.94 -21.20 -5.77
C HIS A 87 -10.95 -20.48 -6.67
N LYS A 88 -11.97 -21.21 -7.15
CA LYS A 88 -12.94 -20.74 -8.18
C LYS A 88 -13.58 -19.37 -7.92
N THR A 89 -13.84 -19.02 -6.65
CA THR A 89 -14.52 -17.76 -6.29
C THR A 89 -13.56 -16.63 -5.92
N ALA A 90 -12.27 -16.89 -5.75
CA ALA A 90 -11.27 -15.90 -5.35
C ALA A 90 -10.43 -15.52 -6.56
N LYS A 91 -10.99 -14.69 -7.44
CA LYS A 91 -10.33 -14.17 -8.65
C LYS A 91 -9.00 -13.50 -8.31
N LEU A 92 -8.05 -13.61 -9.23
CA LEU A 92 -6.79 -12.89 -9.18
C LEU A 92 -7.00 -11.51 -9.80
N ILE A 93 -6.53 -10.47 -9.14
CA ILE A 93 -6.49 -9.11 -9.67
C ILE A 93 -5.14 -8.95 -10.35
N ALA A 94 -5.15 -8.71 -11.65
CA ALA A 94 -3.95 -8.55 -12.47
C ALA A 94 -3.87 -7.12 -13.03
N CYS A 95 -2.65 -6.63 -13.22
CA CYS A 95 -2.44 -5.33 -13.84
C CYS A 95 -2.61 -5.45 -15.36
N THR A 96 -3.33 -4.51 -15.98
CA THR A 96 -3.37 -4.40 -17.45
C THR A 96 -2.17 -3.59 -17.94
N SER A 97 -1.92 -3.56 -19.25
CA SER A 97 -0.90 -2.68 -19.84
C SER A 97 -1.13 -1.20 -19.49
N LYS A 98 -2.39 -0.76 -19.40
CA LYS A 98 -2.73 0.60 -18.96
C LYS A 98 -2.34 0.81 -17.49
N GLY A 99 -2.65 -0.14 -16.62
CA GLY A 99 -2.29 -0.06 -15.20
C GLY A 99 -0.79 -0.06 -14.98
N THR A 100 -0.05 -0.90 -15.70
CA THR A 100 1.41 -0.92 -15.65
C THR A 100 1.98 0.43 -16.05
N HIS A 101 1.51 1.02 -17.16
CA HIS A 101 1.98 2.32 -17.61
C HIS A 101 1.70 3.44 -16.58
N MET A 102 0.50 3.46 -15.98
CA MET A 102 0.16 4.43 -14.94
C MET A 102 1.04 4.26 -13.68
N PHE A 103 1.35 3.02 -13.31
CA PHE A 103 2.23 2.73 -12.18
C PHE A 103 3.68 3.13 -12.46
N GLU A 104 4.18 2.93 -13.69
CA GLU A 104 5.50 3.41 -14.12
C GLU A 104 5.60 4.94 -14.05
N GLN A 105 4.57 5.66 -14.51
CA GLN A 105 4.49 7.11 -14.40
C GLN A 105 4.54 7.58 -12.95
N LEU A 106 3.82 6.89 -12.05
CA LEU A 106 3.88 7.16 -10.62
C LEU A 106 5.27 6.89 -10.04
N GLY A 107 5.93 5.83 -10.49
CA GLY A 107 7.30 5.47 -10.10
C GLY A 107 8.31 6.58 -10.37
N GLY A 108 8.12 7.37 -11.43
CA GLY A 108 8.94 8.54 -11.73
C GLY A 108 8.82 9.68 -10.71
N LEU A 109 7.74 9.73 -9.92
CA LEU A 109 7.51 10.76 -8.91
C LEU A 109 8.05 10.38 -7.53
N LEU A 110 8.27 9.08 -7.28
CA LEU A 110 8.70 8.56 -5.98
C LEU A 110 10.06 9.13 -5.50
N PRO A 111 11.10 9.28 -6.34
CA PRO A 111 12.40 9.75 -5.87
C PRO A 111 12.35 11.16 -5.25
N GLN A 112 11.63 12.09 -5.88
CA GLN A 112 11.49 13.45 -5.37
C GLN A 112 10.65 13.48 -4.09
N TRP A 113 9.58 12.69 -4.05
CA TRP A 113 8.72 12.59 -2.87
C TRP A 113 9.47 12.00 -1.67
N SER A 114 10.28 10.96 -1.87
CA SER A 114 11.07 10.36 -0.80
C SER A 114 12.23 11.26 -0.35
N GLU A 115 12.91 11.94 -1.27
CA GLU A 115 13.97 12.90 -0.92
C GLU A 115 13.45 14.02 -0.01
N ALA A 116 12.29 14.60 -0.34
CA ALA A 116 11.66 15.63 0.49
C ALA A 116 11.23 15.08 1.87
N ALA A 117 10.68 13.86 1.91
CA ALA A 117 10.23 13.25 3.16
C ALA A 117 11.38 12.80 4.08
N LEU A 118 12.56 12.55 3.52
CA LEU A 118 13.73 12.01 4.23
C LEU A 118 14.81 13.06 4.53
N GLN A 119 14.57 14.34 4.24
CA GLN A 119 15.56 15.42 4.37
C GLN A 119 16.34 15.41 5.71
N ASP A 120 15.67 15.09 6.82
CA ASP A 120 16.24 15.07 8.17
C ASP A 120 16.24 13.66 8.80
N ILE A 121 16.20 12.61 7.98
CA ILE A 121 16.14 11.20 8.43
C ILE A 121 17.36 10.45 7.89
N THR A 122 18.18 9.92 8.80
CA THR A 122 19.33 9.09 8.41
C THR A 122 18.90 7.70 7.94
N GLU A 123 19.72 7.06 7.11
CA GLU A 123 19.50 5.66 6.70
C GLU A 123 19.38 4.71 7.91
N GLN A 124 20.15 4.97 8.97
CA GLN A 124 20.12 4.17 10.19
C GLN A 124 18.78 4.32 10.94
N GLU A 125 18.27 5.54 11.09
CA GLU A 125 16.96 5.77 11.71
C GLU A 125 15.84 5.12 10.92
N LEU A 126 15.89 5.21 9.59
CA LEU A 126 14.93 4.55 8.71
C LEU A 126 14.98 3.03 8.85
N ALA A 127 16.18 2.43 8.85
CA ALA A 127 16.37 0.99 9.00
C ALA A 127 15.89 0.47 10.37
N ILE A 128 16.16 1.22 11.45
CA ILE A 128 15.68 0.87 12.79
C ILE A 128 14.16 0.95 12.85
N THR A 129 13.57 2.03 12.32
CA THR A 129 12.11 2.23 12.25
C THR A 129 11.43 1.09 11.50
N LEU A 130 11.92 0.77 10.29
CA LEU A 130 11.39 -0.32 9.49
C LEU A 130 11.45 -1.66 10.24
N ARG A 131 12.59 -1.96 10.88
CA ARG A 131 12.76 -3.18 11.66
C ARG A 131 11.77 -3.30 12.82
N VAL A 132 11.50 -2.21 13.53
CA VAL A 132 10.52 -2.18 14.64
C VAL A 132 9.10 -2.39 14.11
N ILE A 133 8.72 -1.66 13.05
CA ILE A 133 7.40 -1.81 12.41
C ILE A 133 7.19 -3.25 11.94
N THR A 134 8.16 -3.85 11.23
CA THR A 134 8.05 -5.23 10.75
C THR A 134 7.85 -6.22 11.88
N LYS A 135 8.57 -6.08 13.00
CA LYS A 135 8.38 -6.95 14.17
C LYS A 135 6.97 -6.84 14.76
N LEU A 136 6.42 -5.64 14.84
CA LEU A 136 5.05 -5.41 15.31
C LEU A 136 4.01 -5.98 14.35
N VAL A 137 4.21 -5.81 13.04
CA VAL A 137 3.35 -6.41 12.01
C VAL A 137 3.33 -7.93 12.16
N THR A 138 4.50 -8.58 12.22
CA THR A 138 4.59 -10.03 12.41
C THR A 138 3.89 -10.47 13.69
N HIS A 139 4.13 -9.79 14.81
CA HIS A 139 3.49 -10.10 16.08
C HIS A 139 1.94 -10.08 15.98
N PHE A 140 1.36 -9.08 15.32
CA PHE A 140 -0.09 -8.98 15.18
C PHE A 140 -0.69 -9.88 14.09
N GLU A 141 0.10 -10.34 13.12
CA GLU A 141 -0.35 -11.36 12.17
C GLU A 141 -0.37 -12.78 12.76
N GLU A 142 0.47 -13.03 13.77
CA GLU A 142 0.61 -14.33 14.46
C GLU A 142 -0.30 -14.45 15.71
N SER A 143 -0.81 -13.33 16.22
CA SER A 143 -1.70 -13.26 17.39
C SER A 143 -3.17 -13.44 17.00
#